data_AF-A0A959Y560-F1
#
_entry.id   AF-A0A959Y560-F1
#
_cell.length_a   1.000
_cell.length_b   1.000
_cell.length_c   1.000
_cell.angle_alpha   90.00
_cell.angle_beta   90.00
_cell.angle_gamma   90.00
#
_symmetry.space_group_name_H-M   'P 1'
#
loop_
_entity.id
_entity.type
_entity.pdbx_description
1 polymer ?
#
loop_
_entity_poly.entity_id
_entity_poly.type
_entity_poly.pdbx_seq_one_letter_code
_entity_poly.pdbx_strand_id
1 'polypeptide(L)' 'FVLANFFGVTINVMSLFGMIIVVGILVDDGIVIAESIYQEHEKGASPVRAAVDGTMNVLPAVISAVF' A
#
# COMPACT_ATOMS: atom_id res chain seq x y z
N PHE A 1 -15.42 1.56 -4.15
CA PHE A 1 -16.84 1.96 -4.28
C PHE A 1 -17.81 0.83 -4.57
N VAL A 2 -17.41 -0.27 -5.21
CA VAL A 2 -18.30 -1.43 -5.44
C VAL A 2 -18.96 -1.89 -4.13
N LEU A 3 -18.18 -2.13 -3.07
CA LEU A 3 -18.69 -2.50 -1.75
C LEU A 3 -19.58 -1.42 -1.13
N ALA A 4 -19.19 -0.15 -1.20
CA ALA A 4 -19.98 0.97 -0.68
C ALA A 4 -21.39 1.03 -1.30
N ASN A 5 -21.50 0.72 -2.60
CA ASN A 5 -22.79 0.64 -3.29
C ASN A 5 -23.64 -0.54 -2.80
N PHE A 6 -23.01 -1.71 -2.54
CA PHE A 6 -23.69 -2.86 -1.92
C PHE A 6 -24.18 -2.58 -0.49
N PHE A 7 -23.49 -1.72 0.26
CA PHE A 7 -23.90 -1.29 1.61
C PHE A 7 -24.84 -0.07 1.62
N GLY A 8 -25.30 0.41 0.46
CA GLY A 8 -26.22 1.55 0.35
C GLY A 8 -25.59 2.92 0.69
N VAL A 9 -24.26 3.01 0.70
CA VAL A 9 -23.54 4.26 0.97
C VAL A 9 -23.54 5.13 -0.29
N THR A 10 -24.06 6.36 -0.15
CA THR A 10 -24.11 7.35 -1.24
C THR A 10 -22.81 8.15 -1.33
N ILE A 11 -22.46 8.59 -2.55
CA ILE A 11 -21.30 9.47 -2.75
C ILE A 11 -21.67 10.87 -2.26
N ASN A 12 -21.04 11.27 -1.16
CA ASN A 12 -21.11 12.60 -0.58
C ASN A 12 -19.71 13.11 -0.22
N VAL A 13 -19.60 14.39 0.15
CA VAL A 13 -18.31 15.04 0.47
C VAL A 13 -17.53 14.28 1.55
N MET A 14 -18.21 13.74 2.57
CA MET A 14 -17.57 12.93 3.62
C MET A 14 -17.00 11.62 3.07
N SER A 15 -17.75 10.91 2.22
CA SER A 15 -17.29 9.67 1.59
C SER A 15 -16.12 9.87 0.62
N LEU A 16 -16.09 11.03 -0.07
CA LEU A 16 -14.98 11.41 -0.95
C LEU A 16 -13.73 11.74 -0.13
N PHE A 17 -13.88 12.44 1.01
CA PHE A 17 -12.79 12.67 1.95
C PHE A 17 -12.21 11.38 2.50
N GLY A 18 -13.07 10.45 2.94
CA GLY A 18 -12.65 9.12 3.38
C GLY A 18 -11.88 8.37 2.29
N MET A 19 -12.30 8.50 1.03
CA MET A 19 -11.57 7.90 -0.09
C MET A 19 -10.18 8.52 -0.29
N ILE A 20 -10.04 9.84 -0.23
CA ILE A 20 -8.75 10.52 -0.38
C ILE A 20 -7.77 10.03 0.70
N ILE A 21 -8.22 9.88 1.94
CA ILE A 21 -7.39 9.38 3.05
C ILE A 21 -6.93 7.94 2.76
N VAL A 22 -7.85 7.05 2.40
CA VAL A 22 -7.52 5.64 2.12
C VAL A 22 -6.57 5.51 0.92
N VAL A 23 -6.78 6.31 -0.13
CA VAL A 23 -5.86 6.35 -1.28
C VAL A 23 -4.49 6.87 -0.86
N GLY A 24 -4.43 7.89 0.00
CA GLY A 24 -3.17 8.41 0.54
C GLY A 24 -2.36 7.35 1.27
N ILE A 25 -2.99 6.59 2.18
CA ILE A 25 -2.35 5.48 2.90
C ILE A 25 -1.87 4.41 1.91
N LEU A 26 -2.71 4.03 0.94
CA LEU A 26 -2.37 2.99 -0.03
C LEU A 26 -1.20 3.38 -0.96
N VAL A 27 -1.11 4.66 -1.33
CA VAL A 27 0.02 5.16 -2.13
C VAL A 27 1.31 5.18 -1.31
N ASP A 28 1.25 5.60 -0.05
CA ASP A 28 2.40 5.61 0.85
C ASP A 28 2.97 4.20 1.06
N ASP A 29 2.10 3.23 1.38
CA ASP A 29 2.49 1.82 1.52
C ASP A 29 3.14 1.27 0.24
N GLY A 30 2.60 1.63 -0.93
CA GLY A 30 3.13 1.22 -2.23
C GLY A 30 4.52 1.79 -2.51
N ILE A 31 4.78 3.03 -2.11
CA ILE A 31 6.09 3.69 -2.25
C ILE A 31 7.12 2.99 -1.37
N VAL A 32 6.79 2.73 -0.10
CA VAL A 32 7.71 2.07 0.85
C VAL A 32 8.11 0.67 0.37
N ILE A 33 7.16 -0.10 -0.17
CA ILE A 33 7.47 -1.41 -0.77
C ILE A 33 8.38 -1.27 -1.97
N ALA A 34 8.07 -0.33 -2.88
CA ALA A 34 8.88 -0.11 -4.08
C ALA A 34 10.32 0.31 -3.74
N GLU A 35 10.50 1.21 -2.78
CA GLU A 35 11.81 1.63 -2.29
C GLU A 35 12.59 0.45 -1.69
N SER A 36 11.94 -0.39 -0.88
CA SER A 36 12.61 -1.56 -0.29
C SER A 36 13.05 -2.58 -1.36
N ILE A 37 12.21 -2.84 -2.36
CA ILE A 37 12.56 -3.71 -3.50
C ILE A 37 13.74 -3.11 -4.28
N TYR A 38 13.70 -1.80 -4.55
CA TYR A 38 14.76 -1.11 -5.27
C TYR A 38 16.09 -1.17 -4.50
N GLN A 39 16.04 -0.97 -3.18
CA GLN A 39 17.21 -1.05 -2.30
C GLN A 39 17.86 -2.44 -2.32
N GLU A 40 17.05 -3.49 -2.35
CA GLU A 40 17.55 -4.86 -2.42
C GLU A 40 18.08 -5.23 -3.79
N HIS A 41 17.51 -4.64 -4.85
CA HIS A 41 18.05 -4.74 -6.18
C HIS A 41 19.43 -4.07 -6.30
N GLU A 42 19.63 -2.88 -5.70
CA GLU A 42 20.92 -2.18 -5.69
C GLU A 42 22.02 -2.95 -4.94
N LYS A 43 21.65 -3.77 -3.94
CA LYS A 43 22.57 -4.69 -3.27
C LYS A 43 23.01 -5.88 -4.13
N GLY A 44 22.51 -5.98 -5.37
CA GLY A 44 22.87 -7.01 -6.34
C GLY A 44 21.94 -8.23 -6.33
N ALA A 45 20.79 -8.16 -5.65
CA ALA A 45 19.80 -9.23 -5.73
C ALA A 45 19.16 -9.30 -7.13
N SER A 46 18.91 -10.51 -7.61
CA SER A 46 18.13 -10.72 -8.84
C SER A 46 16.71 -10.13 -8.68
N PRO A 47 16.05 -9.63 -9.74
CA PRO A 47 14.78 -8.91 -9.63
C PRO A 47 13.68 -9.64 -8.84
N VAL A 48 13.57 -10.97 -9.04
CA VAL A 48 12.58 -11.80 -8.32
C VAL A 48 12.91 -11.87 -6.84
N ARG A 49 14.20 -12.01 -6.49
CA ARG A 49 14.64 -12.09 -5.11
C ARG A 49 14.55 -10.75 -4.40
N ALA A 50 14.89 -9.66 -5.07
CA ALA A 50 14.69 -8.31 -4.56
C ALA A 50 13.22 -8.02 -4.24
N ALA A 51 12.29 -8.48 -5.11
CA ALA A 51 10.86 -8.36 -4.87
C ALA A 51 10.40 -9.11 -3.61
N VAL A 52 10.89 -10.34 -3.41
CA VAL A 52 10.54 -11.16 -2.24
C VAL A 52 11.14 -10.57 -0.97
N ASP A 53 12.46 -10.36 -0.95
CA ASP A 53 13.20 -9.95 0.24
C ASP A 53 12.81 -8.50 0.64
N GLY A 54 12.66 -7.59 -0.32
CA GLY A 54 12.17 -6.22 -0.08
C GLY A 54 10.77 -6.20 0.52
N THR A 55 9.83 -6.98 -0.04
CA THR A 55 8.46 -7.05 0.50
C THR A 55 8.42 -7.65 1.91
N MET A 56 9.23 -8.68 2.19
CA MET A 56 9.31 -9.32 3.51
C MET A 56 9.84 -8.39 4.60
N ASN A 57 10.73 -7.46 4.24
CA ASN A 57 11.31 -6.51 5.20
C ASN A 57 10.32 -5.43 5.65
N VAL A 58 9.43 -4.98 4.76
CA VAL A 58 8.46 -3.90 5.04
C VAL A 58 7.10 -4.40 5.48
N LEU A 59 6.78 -5.68 5.26
CA LEU A 59 5.55 -6.35 5.71
C LEU A 59 5.13 -6.01 7.16
N PRO A 60 5.99 -6.11 8.18
CA PRO A 60 5.60 -5.77 9.55
C PRO A 60 5.30 -4.27 9.75
N ALA A 61 5.96 -3.38 9.00
CA ALA A 61 5.71 -1.95 9.07
C ALA A 61 4.36 -1.58 8.44
N VAL A 62 4.05 -2.13 7.27
CA VAL A 62 2.76 -1.91 6.58
C VAL A 62 1.59 -2.47 7.39
N ILE A 63 1.74 -3.68 7.97
CA ILE A 63 0.70 -4.26 8.82
C ILE A 63 0.46 -3.40 10.07
N SER A 64 1.52 -2.88 10.70
CA SER A 64 1.39 -1.99 11.86
C SER A 64 0.80 -0.62 11.54
N ALA A 65 0.85 -0.16 10.28
CA ALA A 65 0.29 1.12 9.89
C ALA A 65 -1.24 1.05 9.68
N VAL A 66 -1.73 -0.13 9.25
CA VAL A 66 -3.15 -0.37 8.95
C VAL A 66 -3.94 -0.84 10.18
N PHE A 67 -3.29 -1.53 11.12
CA PHE A 67 -3.89 -2.03 12.37
C PHE A 67 -3.57 -1.14 13.57
#